data_AF-A0A2W7AFU5-F1
#
_entry.id   AF-A0A2W7AFU5-F1
#
_cell.length_a   1.000
_cell.length_b   1.000
_cell.length_c   1.000
_cell.angle_alpha   90.00
_cell.angle_beta   90.00
_cell.angle_gamma   90.00
#
_symmetry.space_group_name_H-M   'P 1'
#
loop_
_entity.id
_entity.type
_entity.pdbx_description
1 polymer ?
#
loop_
_entity_poly.entity_id
_entity_poly.type
_entity_poly.pdbx_seq_one_letter_code
_entity_poly.pdbx_strand_id
1 'polypeptide(L)'
;MDYQLDNIVLRLSNYNTDAGDVALLQIYADAAKTSTSPLGATLESVLFNNPTSASDAASVFTFTPTANFTFAADTRYWLLVDATSGSYFWRSSFPNVTPTGIATFDSLKSSSNNGGSYFNSGSFNSFQVNATPVPFEFSPNFGIAVLGGGWLLRKRFKKSK
;
A
#
# COMPACT_ATOMS: atom_id res chain seq x y z
N MET A 1 -11.83 -4.14 -1.38
CA MET A 1 -11.75 -3.41 -0.11
C MET A 1 -10.57 -2.48 -0.23
N ASP A 2 -10.78 -1.21 0.09
CA ASP A 2 -9.74 -0.19 0.01
C ASP A 2 -8.89 -0.20 1.28
N TYR A 3 -7.69 0.34 1.23
CA TYR A 3 -6.76 0.34 2.35
C TYR A 3 -6.14 1.71 2.57
N GLN A 4 -6.27 2.24 3.77
CA GLN A 4 -5.63 3.48 4.18
C GLN A 4 -4.14 3.22 4.47
N LEU A 5 -3.24 3.94 3.81
CA LEU A 5 -1.80 3.86 4.06
C LEU A 5 -1.47 4.42 5.45
N ASP A 6 -0.84 3.60 6.29
CA ASP A 6 -0.38 4.00 7.62
C ASP A 6 1.08 4.47 7.56
N ASN A 7 1.95 3.63 6.99
CA ASN A 7 3.38 3.93 6.82
C ASN A 7 4.06 2.95 5.86
N ILE A 8 5.23 3.36 5.37
CA ILE A 8 6.13 2.52 4.59
C ILE A 8 7.42 2.37 5.38
N VAL A 9 7.87 1.13 5.54
CA VAL A 9 9.11 0.81 6.26
C VAL A 9 10.15 0.35 5.25
N LEU A 10 11.31 1.00 5.21
CA LEU A 10 12.43 0.67 4.35
C LEU A 10 13.66 0.30 5.17
N ARG A 11 14.46 -0.66 4.71
CA ARG A 11 15.81 -0.88 5.25
C ARG A 11 16.83 -0.10 4.43
N LEU A 12 17.45 0.92 5.02
CA LEU A 12 18.42 1.78 4.34
C LEU A 12 19.80 1.69 5.00
N SER A 13 20.85 1.97 4.25
CA SER A 13 22.20 2.23 4.78
C SER A 13 22.80 3.44 4.07
N ASN A 14 23.75 4.12 4.72
CA ASN A 14 24.27 5.43 4.30
C ASN A 14 23.14 6.45 4.14
N TYR A 15 22.08 6.34 4.93
CA TYR A 15 21.03 7.34 4.98
C TYR A 15 21.28 8.20 6.22
N ASN A 16 21.87 9.38 6.00
CA ASN A 16 22.32 10.28 7.05
C ASN A 16 21.82 11.70 6.78
N THR A 17 20.75 12.07 7.46
CA THR A 17 20.09 13.36 7.29
C THR A 17 20.94 14.52 7.82
N ASP A 18 21.81 14.27 8.79
CA ASP A 18 22.76 15.27 9.31
C ASP A 18 23.84 15.61 8.27
N ALA A 19 24.15 14.67 7.38
CA ALA A 19 25.03 14.87 6.23
C ALA A 19 24.32 15.46 5.00
N GLY A 20 22.99 15.64 5.05
CA GLY A 20 22.20 16.25 3.98
C GLY A 20 21.49 15.27 3.03
N ASP A 21 21.44 13.98 3.36
CA ASP A 21 20.66 13.01 2.59
C ASP A 21 19.14 13.25 2.74
N VAL A 22 18.42 13.22 1.63
CA VAL A 22 16.97 13.37 1.59
C VAL A 22 16.37 12.29 0.70
N ALA A 23 15.64 11.36 1.32
CA ALA A 23 14.90 10.33 0.61
C ALA A 23 13.70 10.89 -0.16
N LEU A 24 13.41 10.30 -1.31
CA LEU A 24 12.23 10.51 -2.12
C LEU A 24 11.45 9.20 -2.18
N LEU A 25 10.22 9.21 -1.68
CA LEU A 25 9.26 8.13 -1.84
C LEU A 25 8.10 8.62 -2.70
N GLN A 26 7.75 7.84 -3.72
CA GLN A 26 6.63 8.11 -4.59
C GLN A 26 5.80 6.85 -4.81
N ILE A 27 4.48 7.03 -4.90
CA ILE A 27 3.54 5.96 -5.22
C ILE A 27 2.99 6.22 -6.61
N TYR A 28 2.98 5.19 -7.45
CA TYR A 28 2.33 5.25 -8.76
C TYR A 28 1.21 4.21 -8.84
N ALA A 29 0.02 4.62 -9.27
CA ALA A 29 -1.10 3.74 -9.53
C ALA A 29 -1.11 3.24 -10.98
N ASP A 30 -1.30 1.94 -11.15
CA ASP A 30 -1.48 1.27 -12.42
C ASP A 30 -2.78 0.46 -12.37
N ALA A 31 -3.90 1.17 -12.49
CA ALA A 31 -5.24 0.58 -12.46
C ALA A 31 -5.46 -0.40 -13.62
N ALA A 32 -4.86 -0.14 -14.79
CA ALA A 32 -4.97 -1.01 -15.96
C ALA A 32 -4.11 -2.29 -15.83
N LYS A 33 -3.13 -2.30 -14.91
CA LYS A 33 -2.17 -3.40 -14.70
C LYS A 33 -1.39 -3.76 -15.97
N THR A 34 -1.11 -2.78 -16.81
CA THR A 34 -0.41 -2.97 -18.08
C THR A 34 1.02 -2.43 -18.06
N SER A 35 1.36 -1.57 -17.09
CA SER A 35 2.69 -0.98 -17.01
C SER A 35 3.76 -2.03 -16.66
N THR A 36 4.98 -1.85 -17.16
CA THR A 36 6.12 -2.73 -16.82
C THR A 36 7.12 -2.04 -15.90
N SER A 37 6.86 -0.77 -15.57
CA SER A 37 7.66 0.11 -14.70
C SER A 37 6.80 1.31 -14.25
N PRO A 38 7.27 2.11 -13.27
CA PRO A 38 6.56 3.31 -12.82
C PRO A 38 6.29 4.34 -13.92
N LEU A 39 7.10 4.38 -14.99
CA LEU A 39 6.93 5.35 -16.10
C LEU A 39 5.61 5.19 -16.87
N GLY A 40 5.04 3.99 -16.87
CA GLY A 40 3.75 3.70 -17.51
C GLY A 40 2.55 3.85 -16.57
N ALA A 41 2.77 4.33 -15.34
CA ALA A 41 1.77 4.43 -14.29
C ALA A 41 1.52 5.90 -13.90
N THR A 42 0.45 6.16 -13.15
CA THR A 42 0.06 7.50 -12.72
C THR A 42 0.68 7.83 -11.38
N LEU A 43 1.46 8.92 -11.28
CA LEU A 43 2.00 9.39 -10.01
C LEU A 43 0.87 9.88 -9.08
N GLU A 44 0.83 9.34 -7.87
CA GLU A 44 -0.09 9.78 -6.82
C GLU A 44 0.51 10.96 -6.04
N SER A 45 -0.36 11.91 -5.66
CA SER A 45 0.04 13.10 -4.89
C SER A 45 0.21 12.80 -3.39
N VAL A 46 1.10 11.87 -3.06
CA VAL A 46 1.42 11.49 -1.66
C VAL A 46 2.79 12.03 -1.31
N LEU A 47 2.88 12.75 -0.19
CA LEU A 47 4.14 13.19 0.40
C LEU A 47 4.38 12.43 1.69
N PHE A 48 5.65 12.32 2.08
CA PHE A 48 6.07 11.58 3.26
C PHE A 48 6.88 12.46 4.20
N ASN A 49 6.68 12.28 5.51
CA ASN A 49 7.64 12.71 6.51
C ASN A 49 8.78 11.70 6.53
N ASN A 50 9.97 12.16 6.14
CA ASN A 50 11.16 11.33 6.19
C ASN A 50 11.66 11.19 7.63
N PRO A 51 12.02 9.98 8.08
CA PRO A 51 12.67 9.81 9.38
C PRO A 51 14.08 10.41 9.38
N THR A 52 14.55 10.87 10.53
CA THR A 52 15.92 11.40 10.66
C THR A 52 16.92 10.30 10.98
N SER A 53 18.19 10.54 10.62
CA SER A 53 19.32 9.67 10.91
C SER A 53 20.59 10.48 11.05
N ALA A 54 21.38 10.18 12.08
CA ALA A 54 22.72 10.76 12.30
C ALA A 54 23.84 9.74 12.03
N SER A 55 23.54 8.64 11.33
CA SER A 55 24.46 7.52 11.11
C SER A 55 24.32 6.92 9.73
N ASP A 56 25.45 6.50 9.16
CA ASP A 56 25.49 5.74 7.91
C ASP A 56 25.18 4.24 8.10
N ALA A 57 25.03 3.78 9.35
CA ALA A 57 24.77 2.39 9.65
C ALA A 57 23.44 1.92 9.02
N ALA A 58 23.41 0.64 8.62
CA ALA A 58 22.20 0.04 8.10
C ALA A 58 21.12 -0.05 9.20
N SER A 59 19.96 0.55 8.96
CA SER A 59 18.84 0.56 9.89
C SER A 59 17.49 0.46 9.17
N VAL A 60 16.42 0.38 9.94
CA VAL A 60 15.04 0.35 9.47
C VAL A 60 14.41 1.71 9.71
N PHE A 61 13.80 2.26 8.67
CA PHE A 61 13.30 3.63 8.62
C PHE A 61 11.82 3.63 8.26
N THR A 62 11.02 4.34 9.06
CA THR A 62 9.57 4.44 8.88
C THR A 62 9.20 5.79 8.28
N PHE A 63 8.58 5.76 7.11
CA PHE A 63 8.07 6.91 6.38
C PHE A 63 6.57 6.99 6.59
N THR A 64 6.08 8.12 7.09
CA THR A 64 4.64 8.34 7.32
C THR A 64 4.09 9.31 6.29
N PRO A 65 2.91 9.05 5.69
CA PRO A 65 2.32 9.98 4.76
C PRO A 65 1.93 11.28 5.48
N THR A 66 2.09 12.43 4.84
CA THR A 66 1.75 13.75 5.42
C THR A 66 0.24 14.03 5.41
N ALA A 67 -0.49 13.30 4.58
CA ALA A 67 -1.94 13.34 4.46
C ALA A 67 -2.47 11.92 4.22
N ASN A 68 -3.76 11.72 4.50
CA ASN A 68 -4.41 10.44 4.25
C ASN A 68 -4.31 10.04 2.78
N PHE A 69 -3.85 8.82 2.53
CA PHE A 69 -3.84 8.20 1.22
C PHE A 69 -4.50 6.83 1.30
N THR A 70 -5.34 6.52 0.32
CA THR A 70 -6.09 5.27 0.27
C THR A 70 -5.75 4.53 -1.01
N PHE A 71 -5.23 3.32 -0.86
CA PHE A 71 -5.09 2.36 -1.95
C PHE A 71 -6.49 1.88 -2.35
N ALA A 72 -6.84 2.10 -3.61
CA ALA A 72 -8.03 1.54 -4.22
C ALA A 72 -7.88 0.03 -4.37
N ALA A 73 -8.97 -0.69 -4.13
CA ALA A 73 -9.05 -2.10 -4.44
C ALA A 73 -8.74 -2.38 -5.92
N ASP A 74 -8.28 -3.59 -6.20
CA ASP A 74 -8.01 -4.09 -7.55
C ASP A 74 -7.04 -3.23 -8.39
N THR A 75 -6.18 -2.44 -7.73
CA THR A 75 -5.18 -1.59 -8.39
C THR A 75 -3.78 -2.10 -8.10
N ARG A 76 -2.90 -2.13 -9.12
CA ARG A 76 -1.47 -2.37 -8.90
C ARG A 76 -0.79 -1.04 -8.58
N TYR A 77 0.11 -1.05 -7.61
CA TYR A 77 0.89 0.12 -7.25
C TYR A 77 2.38 -0.14 -7.40
N TRP A 78 3.11 0.88 -7.87
CA TRP A 78 4.56 0.93 -7.76
C TRP A 78 4.94 1.80 -6.58
N LEU A 79 5.88 1.32 -5.78
CA LEU A 79 6.63 2.14 -4.83
C LEU A 79 7.98 2.48 -5.46
N LEU A 80 8.21 3.76 -5.71
CA LEU A 80 9.49 4.28 -6.17
C LEU A 80 10.25 4.87 -4.97
N VAL A 81 11.52 4.51 -4.86
CA VAL A 81 12.45 5.04 -3.86
C VAL A 81 13.66 5.60 -4.60
N ASP A 82 13.97 6.86 -4.35
CA ASP A 82 15.09 7.61 -4.95
C ASP A 82 15.58 8.68 -3.96
N ALA A 83 16.57 9.50 -4.30
CA ALA A 83 17.06 10.59 -3.44
C ALA A 83 16.77 11.97 -4.07
N THR A 84 16.20 12.88 -3.28
CA THR A 84 16.11 14.31 -3.65
C THR A 84 17.44 15.02 -3.45
N SER A 85 18.24 14.56 -2.49
CA SER A 85 19.58 15.06 -2.17
C SER A 85 20.42 13.93 -1.57
N GLY A 86 21.72 13.96 -1.80
CA GLY A 86 22.65 12.97 -1.29
C GLY A 86 22.52 11.60 -1.96
N SER A 87 22.94 10.54 -1.27
CA SER A 87 22.88 9.18 -1.82
C SER A 87 22.88 8.13 -0.71
N TYR A 88 22.01 7.15 -0.83
CA TYR A 88 21.91 6.05 0.13
C TYR A 88 21.58 4.74 -0.58
N PHE A 89 21.71 3.63 0.14
CA PHE A 89 21.37 2.31 -0.38
C PHE A 89 20.07 1.80 0.21
N TRP A 90 19.10 1.47 -0.66
CA TRP A 90 17.99 0.62 -0.27
C TRP A 90 18.49 -0.82 -0.18
N ARG A 91 18.50 -1.41 1.00
CA ARG A 91 19.14 -2.71 1.25
C ARG A 91 18.25 -3.86 0.82
N SER A 92 18.82 -4.82 0.11
CA SER A 92 18.20 -6.13 -0.14
C SER A 92 18.50 -7.13 0.98
N SER A 93 17.75 -8.23 0.97
CA SER A 93 18.03 -9.40 1.79
C SER A 93 18.72 -10.48 0.98
N PHE A 94 19.66 -11.21 1.58
CA PHE A 94 20.28 -12.41 1.02
C PHE A 94 20.23 -13.52 2.08
N PRO A 95 19.44 -14.60 1.89
CA PRO A 95 18.61 -14.89 0.72
C PRO A 95 17.49 -13.86 0.51
N ASN A 96 16.99 -13.77 -0.73
CA ASN A 96 15.89 -12.86 -1.06
C ASN A 96 14.66 -13.17 -0.21
N VAL A 97 14.12 -12.14 0.44
CA VAL A 97 12.87 -12.22 1.19
C VAL A 97 11.85 -11.34 0.47
N THR A 98 10.70 -11.92 0.14
CA THR A 98 9.60 -11.17 -0.46
C THR A 98 9.14 -10.09 0.53
N PRO A 99 9.02 -8.83 0.08
CA PRO A 99 8.46 -7.75 0.90
C PRO A 99 7.07 -8.09 1.43
N THR A 100 6.79 -7.69 2.66
CA THR A 100 5.50 -7.95 3.33
C THR A 100 4.58 -6.73 3.22
N GLY A 101 3.27 -6.94 3.39
CA GLY A 101 2.30 -5.86 3.39
C GLY A 101 0.88 -6.34 3.11
N ILE A 102 0.03 -5.41 2.71
CA ILE A 102 -1.41 -5.64 2.44
C ILE A 102 -1.71 -6.28 1.08
N ALA A 103 -0.69 -6.47 0.23
CA ALA A 103 -0.85 -6.95 -1.13
C ALA A 103 0.26 -7.94 -1.51
N THR A 104 0.00 -8.74 -2.54
CA THR A 104 0.99 -9.61 -3.15
C THR A 104 2.05 -8.79 -3.85
N PHE A 105 3.32 -9.03 -3.54
CA PHE A 105 4.46 -8.44 -4.25
C PHE A 105 4.56 -9.02 -5.68
N ASP A 106 4.67 -8.14 -6.68
CA ASP A 106 4.74 -8.50 -8.10
C ASP A 106 6.20 -8.61 -8.57
N SER A 107 6.89 -7.48 -8.71
CA SER A 107 8.26 -7.45 -9.23
C SER A 107 9.08 -6.28 -8.70
N LEU A 108 10.41 -6.40 -8.81
CA LEU A 108 11.34 -5.29 -8.55
C LEU A 108 11.96 -4.78 -9.84
N LYS A 109 12.00 -3.45 -9.95
CA LYS A 109 12.64 -2.73 -11.05
C LYS A 109 13.73 -1.83 -10.51
N SER A 110 14.81 -1.68 -11.27
CA SER A 110 15.90 -0.76 -10.94
C SER A 110 16.17 0.15 -12.12
N SER A 111 16.62 1.36 -11.82
CA SER A 111 17.08 2.34 -12.80
C SER A 111 18.52 2.71 -12.48
N SER A 112 19.34 2.91 -13.51
CA SER A 112 20.70 3.43 -13.40
C SER A 112 20.87 4.75 -14.15
N ASN A 113 19.77 5.35 -14.62
CA ASN A 113 19.73 6.58 -15.40
C ASN A 113 18.66 7.54 -14.87
N ASN A 114 18.57 7.67 -13.54
CA ASN A 114 17.69 8.62 -12.86
C ASN A 114 16.21 8.50 -13.29
N GLY A 115 15.72 7.26 -13.38
CA GLY A 115 14.35 6.97 -13.77
C GLY A 115 14.06 7.05 -15.27
N GLY A 116 15.04 7.34 -16.13
CA GLY A 116 14.82 7.39 -17.59
C GLY A 116 14.46 6.03 -18.22
N SER A 117 14.88 4.94 -17.60
CA SER A 117 14.53 3.56 -17.97
C SER A 117 14.66 2.62 -16.78
N TYR A 118 13.96 1.49 -16.85
CA TYR A 118 13.92 0.48 -15.79
C TYR A 118 14.20 -0.92 -16.32
N PHE A 119 14.92 -1.72 -15.55
CA PHE A 119 15.22 -3.13 -15.83
C PHE A 119 14.80 -4.02 -14.66
N ASN A 120 14.58 -5.30 -14.94
CA ASN A 120 14.25 -6.30 -13.92
C ASN A 120 15.43 -6.49 -12.96
N SER A 121 15.13 -6.55 -11.66
CA SER A 121 16.11 -6.92 -10.65
C SER A 121 15.72 -8.24 -9.99
N GLY A 122 16.70 -9.13 -9.84
CA GLY A 122 16.55 -10.37 -9.08
C GLY A 122 16.80 -10.20 -7.58
N SER A 123 17.22 -9.02 -7.11
CA SER A 123 17.49 -8.75 -5.70
C SER A 123 16.32 -8.01 -5.08
N PHE A 124 15.70 -8.58 -4.04
CA PHE A 124 14.54 -7.96 -3.40
C PHE A 124 14.98 -7.01 -2.28
N ASN A 125 14.76 -5.71 -2.51
CA ASN A 125 14.92 -4.70 -1.48
C ASN A 125 13.96 -4.97 -0.33
N SER A 126 14.43 -4.78 0.90
CA SER A 126 13.66 -5.06 2.11
C SER A 126 12.78 -3.86 2.44
N PHE A 127 11.47 -4.08 2.36
CA PHE A 127 10.46 -3.10 2.75
C PHE A 127 9.18 -3.77 3.24
N GLN A 128 8.35 -2.95 3.87
CA GLN A 128 7.00 -3.32 4.30
C GLN A 128 6.05 -2.14 4.07
N VAL A 129 4.85 -2.43 3.55
CA VAL A 129 3.76 -1.44 3.41
C VAL A 129 2.69 -1.76 4.45
N ASN A 130 2.51 -0.86 5.40
CA ASN A 130 1.52 -0.97 6.46
C ASN A 130 0.30 -0.13 6.10
N ALA A 131 -0.87 -0.76 6.12
CA ALA A 131 -2.11 -0.09 5.80
C ALA A 131 -3.29 -0.78 6.50
N THR A 132 -4.31 0.01 6.80
CA THR A 132 -5.50 -0.42 7.52
C THR A 132 -6.67 -0.54 6.54
N PRO A 133 -7.45 -1.65 6.56
CA PRO A 133 -8.63 -1.77 5.71
C PRO A 133 -9.61 -0.63 5.99
N VAL A 134 -10.08 0.04 4.94
CA VAL A 134 -11.16 1.02 5.04
C VAL A 134 -12.48 0.25 5.15
N PRO A 135 -13.24 0.39 6.26
CA PRO A 135 -14.55 -0.23 6.36
C PRO A 135 -15.45 0.28 5.24
N PHE A 136 -16.11 -0.63 4.53
CA PHE A 136 -17.24 -0.21 3.72
C PHE A 136 -18.43 -0.03 4.67
N GLU A 137 -19.08 1.13 4.64
CA GLU A 137 -20.38 1.25 5.29
C GLU A 137 -21.42 0.56 4.42
N PHE A 138 -21.93 -0.57 4.88
CA PHE A 138 -23.19 -1.08 4.35
C PHE A 138 -24.30 -0.17 4.89
N SER A 139 -24.82 0.74 4.09
CA SER A 139 -26.07 1.42 4.42
C SER A 139 -27.23 0.50 4.02
N PRO A 140 -28.02 -0.03 4.98
CA PRO A 140 -29.18 -0.87 4.67
C PRO A 140 -30.36 -0.06 4.08
N ASN A 141 -30.15 1.18 3.63
CA ASN A 141 -31.23 2.06 3.15
C ASN A 141 -31.81 1.66 1.78
N PHE A 142 -31.26 0.65 1.10
CA PHE A 142 -31.92 0.00 -0.03
C PHE A 142 -32.58 -1.32 0.40
N GLY A 143 -33.77 -1.16 0.97
CA GLY A 143 -34.87 -2.11 1.12
C GLY A 143 -34.59 -3.61 1.00
N ILE A 144 -34.58 -4.29 2.16
CA ILE A 144 -35.38 -5.50 2.31
C ILE A 144 -36.40 -5.24 3.41
N ALA A 145 -37.60 -4.83 3.01
CA ALA A 145 -38.77 -5.00 3.86
C ALA A 145 -39.14 -6.49 3.83
N VAL A 146 -38.78 -7.26 4.87
CA VAL A 146 -39.42 -8.55 5.12
C VAL A 146 -40.82 -8.29 5.65
N LEU A 147 -41.76 -7.98 4.74
CA LEU A 147 -43.20 -8.04 4.98
C LEU A 147 -43.67 -9.48 4.74
N GLY A 148 -43.34 -10.34 5.69
CA GLY A 148 -43.90 -11.69 5.81
C GLY A 148 -44.88 -11.75 6.96
N GLY A 149 -46.02 -11.07 6.83
CA GLY A 149 -47.14 -11.17 7.77
C GLY A 149 -47.77 -12.56 7.72
N GLY A 150 -48.18 -13.07 8.89
CA GLY A 150 -48.94 -14.32 8.94
C GLY A 150 -49.14 -14.96 10.30
N TRP A 151 -49.21 -14.20 11.40
CA TRP A 151 -49.73 -14.74 12.66
C TRP A 151 -51.03 -14.04 13.00
N LEU A 152 -52.15 -14.68 12.67
CA LEU A 152 -53.42 -14.65 13.40
C LEU A 152 -54.50 -15.31 12.55
N LEU A 153 -54.99 -16.47 12.98
CA LEU A 153 -56.42 -16.71 13.20
C LEU A 153 -56.63 -18.06 13.91
N ARG A 154 -56.87 -17.96 15.22
CA ARG A 154 -57.59 -18.97 16.00
C ARG A 154 -58.97 -19.18 15.35
N LYS A 155 -59.33 -20.42 14.99
CA LYS A 155 -60.73 -20.85 14.99
C LYS A 155 -60.87 -22.21 15.64
N ARG A 156 -61.50 -22.16 16.81
CA ARG A 156 -62.02 -23.26 17.60
C ARG A 156 -63.34 -23.70 16.95
N PHE A 157 -63.46 -24.93 16.48
CA PHE A 157 -64.76 -25.57 16.22
C PHE A 157 -64.79 -27.00 16.76
N LYS A 158 -65.92 -27.33 17.39
CA LYS A 158 -66.26 -28.52 18.17
C LYS A 158 -66.57 -29.75 17.29
N LYS A 159 -66.36 -30.93 17.88
CA LYS A 159 -66.89 -32.30 17.69
C LYS A 159 -67.93 -32.57 16.59
N SER A 160 -67.78 -33.71 15.88
CA SER A 160 -68.69 -34.88 15.95
C SER A 160 -68.22 -36.02 15.01
N LYS A 161 -67.96 -37.22 15.54
CA LYS A 161 -68.75 -38.43 15.28
C LYS A 161 -68.44 -39.48 16.34
#